data_AF-A0A382V1Y7-F1
#
_entry.id   AF-A0A382V1Y7-F1
#
_cell.length_a   1.000
_cell.length_b   1.000
_cell.length_c   1.000
_cell.angle_alpha   90.00
_cell.angle_beta   90.00
_cell.angle_gamma   90.00
#
_symmetry.space_group_name_H-M   'P 1'
#
loop_
_entity.id
_entity.type
_entity.pdbx_description
1 polymer ?
#
loop_
_entity_poly.entity_id
_entity_poly.type
_entity_poly.pdbx_seq_one_letter_code
_entity_poly.pdbx_strand_id
1 'polypeptide(L)'
;MVDYVVNKGANVAIPNASVDLDLTFNKHPTTGDVTTRTDTDAIRRAVRNIVETNKYERPFKPNFGGSIRDLLFELDTTFKVDLVKERLKEMIEIFEPRVEGVFITLSQLNNSLDVTVFYNIRNGIRNQEINFTITRTR
;
A
#
# COMPACT_ATOMS: atom_id res chain seq x y z
N MET A 1 -51.70 -7.05 -22.01
CA MET A 1 -50.87 -6.08 -21.26
C MET A 1 -49.78 -6.91 -20.61
N VAL A 2 -48.54 -6.79 -21.07
CA VAL A 2 -47.42 -7.62 -20.58
C VAL A 2 -46.71 -6.81 -19.51
N ASP A 3 -46.81 -7.26 -18.26
CA ASP A 3 -46.09 -6.64 -17.15
C ASP A 3 -44.59 -6.95 -17.29
N TYR A 4 -43.80 -5.92 -17.54
CA TYR A 4 -42.35 -6.02 -17.50
C TYR A 4 -41.92 -6.18 -16.04
N VAL A 5 -41.36 -7.34 -15.71
CA VAL A 5 -40.65 -7.55 -14.44
C VAL A 5 -39.41 -6.68 -14.45
N VAL A 6 -39.48 -5.51 -13.80
CA VAL A 6 -38.31 -4.66 -13.55
C VAL A 6 -37.42 -5.40 -12.57
N ASN A 7 -36.24 -5.81 -13.02
CA ASN A 7 -35.21 -6.41 -12.18
C ASN A 7 -34.81 -5.39 -11.09
N LYS A 8 -35.23 -5.63 -9.84
CA LYS A 8 -34.83 -4.87 -8.65
C LYS A 8 -33.52 -5.37 -8.04
N GLY A 9 -32.62 -5.92 -8.85
CA GLY A 9 -31.23 -6.15 -8.48
C GLY A 9 -30.54 -4.80 -8.37
N ALA A 10 -30.62 -4.18 -7.19
CA ALA A 10 -29.72 -3.09 -6.86
C ALA A 10 -28.30 -3.68 -6.86
N ASN A 11 -27.57 -3.50 -7.95
CA ASN A 11 -26.12 -3.49 -7.87
C ASN A 11 -25.78 -2.27 -7.01
N VAL A 12 -25.77 -2.46 -5.69
CA VAL A 12 -25.32 -1.45 -4.74
C VAL A 12 -23.82 -1.37 -4.93
N ALA A 13 -23.39 -0.62 -5.96
CA ALA A 13 -22.06 -0.07 -5.99
C ALA A 13 -21.95 0.77 -4.73
N ILE A 14 -21.23 0.27 -3.72
CA ILE A 14 -20.98 1.03 -2.49
C ILE A 14 -20.05 2.17 -2.92
N PRO A 15 -20.52 3.43 -3.00
CA PRO A 15 -19.64 4.52 -3.32
C PRO A 15 -18.64 4.66 -2.16
N ASN A 16 -17.35 4.63 -2.46
CA ASN A 16 -16.25 4.64 -1.50
C ASN A 16 -16.20 3.39 -0.60
N ALA A 17 -15.90 2.23 -1.20
CA ALA A 17 -15.73 0.98 -0.47
C ALA A 17 -14.55 1.02 0.52
N SER A 18 -13.60 1.94 0.33
CA SER A 18 -12.48 2.17 1.26
C SER A 18 -12.31 3.65 1.54
N VAL A 19 -12.53 4.08 2.78
CA VAL A 19 -12.35 5.47 3.20
C VAL A 19 -11.40 5.49 4.39
N ASP A 20 -10.40 6.37 4.34
CA ASP A 20 -9.46 6.61 5.44
C ASP A 20 -9.32 8.12 5.70
N LEU A 21 -8.81 8.49 6.86
CA LEU A 21 -8.48 9.88 7.19
C LEU A 21 -7.19 10.30 6.48
N ASP A 22 -7.09 11.59 6.13
CA ASP A 22 -5.80 12.12 5.73
C ASP A 22 -4.90 12.37 6.96
N LEU A 23 -3.70 11.77 7.02
CA LEU A 23 -2.74 11.99 8.12
C LEU A 23 -2.22 13.43 8.18
N THR A 24 -2.45 14.25 7.16
CA THR A 24 -2.16 15.69 7.21
C THR A 24 -3.19 16.47 8.04
N PHE A 25 -4.34 15.84 8.32
CA PHE A 25 -5.49 16.44 8.99
C PHE A 25 -5.89 17.80 8.41
N ASN A 26 -5.72 17.95 7.09
CA ASN A 26 -6.09 19.16 6.38
C ASN A 26 -7.61 19.39 6.49
N LYS A 27 -7.98 20.67 6.54
CA LYS A 27 -9.37 21.09 6.56
C LYS A 27 -9.96 21.00 5.15
N HIS A 28 -11.12 20.36 5.00
CA HIS A 28 -11.85 20.34 3.75
C HIS A 28 -12.30 21.77 3.41
N PRO A 29 -12.01 22.28 2.20
CA PRO A 29 -12.16 23.71 1.90
C PRO A 29 -13.60 24.22 1.97
N THR A 30 -14.59 23.34 1.82
CA THR A 30 -16.02 23.70 1.81
C THR A 30 -16.73 23.37 3.13
N THR A 31 -16.66 22.11 3.61
CA THR A 31 -17.36 21.68 4.83
C THR A 31 -16.61 22.03 6.11
N GLY A 32 -15.28 22.16 6.03
CA GLY A 32 -14.45 22.46 7.18
C GLY A 32 -14.11 21.27 8.08
N ASP A 33 -14.51 20.06 7.68
CA ASP A 33 -14.16 18.81 8.36
C ASP A 33 -12.76 18.33 7.98
N VAL A 34 -12.28 17.25 8.60
CA VAL A 34 -11.02 16.60 8.22
C VAL A 34 -11.16 15.95 6.85
N THR A 35 -10.19 16.18 5.95
CA THR A 35 -10.18 15.54 4.63
C THR A 35 -10.01 14.03 4.73
N THR A 36 -10.74 13.29 3.91
CA THR A 36 -10.64 11.84 3.78
C THR A 36 -9.95 11.46 2.47
N ARG A 37 -9.31 10.29 2.45
CA ARG A 37 -8.82 9.63 1.24
C ARG A 37 -9.73 8.47 0.90
N THR A 38 -10.04 8.32 -0.38
CA THR A 38 -10.99 7.34 -0.88
C THR A 38 -10.30 6.28 -1.74
N ASP A 39 -10.86 5.08 -1.69
CA ASP A 39 -10.59 3.89 -2.48
C ASP A 39 -9.11 3.62 -2.76
N THR A 40 -8.66 3.97 -3.96
CA THR A 40 -7.32 3.69 -4.46
C THR A 40 -6.25 4.42 -3.68
N ASP A 41 -6.52 5.66 -3.25
CA ASP A 41 -5.55 6.48 -2.52
C ASP A 41 -5.36 6.01 -1.09
N ALA A 42 -6.41 5.47 -0.47
CA ALA A 42 -6.37 4.85 0.84
C ALA A 42 -5.54 3.56 0.80
N ILE A 43 -5.78 2.69 -0.21
CA ILE A 43 -4.99 1.47 -0.41
C ILE A 43 -3.52 1.81 -0.73
N ARG A 44 -3.27 2.79 -1.61
CA ARG A 44 -1.92 3.24 -1.95
C ARG A 44 -1.14 3.66 -0.71
N ARG A 45 -1.81 4.39 0.19
CA ARG A 45 -1.23 4.83 1.45
C ARG A 45 -0.96 3.66 2.40
N ALA A 46 -1.90 2.72 2.53
CA ALA A 46 -1.73 1.57 3.39
C ALA A 46 -0.53 0.71 2.97
N VAL A 47 -0.39 0.42 1.67
CA VAL A 47 0.77 -0.29 1.10
C VAL A 47 2.07 0.46 1.41
N ARG A 48 2.12 1.77 1.13
CA ARG A 48 3.29 2.60 1.46
C ARG A 48 3.66 2.49 2.95
N ASN A 49 2.68 2.63 3.84
CA ASN A 49 2.92 2.57 5.28
C ASN A 49 3.47 1.21 5.72
N ILE A 50 2.93 0.09 5.18
CA ILE A 50 3.43 -1.25 5.49
C ILE A 50 4.92 -1.37 5.13
N VAL A 51 5.29 -0.82 3.98
CA VAL A 51 6.61 -0.95 3.41
C VAL A 51 7.63 -0.02 4.10
N GLU A 52 7.23 1.21 4.45
CA GLU A 52 8.08 2.20 5.14
C GLU A 52 8.29 1.91 6.63
N THR A 53 7.45 1.06 7.25
CA THR A 53 7.57 0.73 8.67
C THR A 53 8.76 -0.21 8.93
N ASN A 54 9.64 0.15 9.85
CA ASN A 54 10.73 -0.74 10.29
C ASN A 54 10.23 -1.79 11.29
N LYS A 55 11.06 -2.82 11.47
CA LYS A 55 10.83 -3.83 12.51
C LYS A 55 10.80 -3.16 13.89
N TYR A 56 9.92 -3.64 14.77
CA TYR A 56 9.74 -3.14 16.13
C TYR A 56 9.20 -1.70 16.28
N GLU A 57 8.84 -1.00 15.20
CA GLU A 57 8.18 0.31 15.30
C GLU A 57 6.74 0.21 15.85
N ARG A 58 6.13 -0.98 15.79
CA ARG A 58 4.79 -1.25 16.33
C ARG A 58 4.87 -2.07 17.63
N PRO A 59 4.57 -1.47 18.81
CA PRO A 59 4.74 -2.12 20.12
C PRO A 59 4.05 -3.49 20.25
N PHE A 60 2.82 -3.61 19.73
CA PHE A 60 2.01 -4.83 19.83
C PHE A 60 2.09 -5.73 18.58
N LYS A 61 2.94 -5.38 17.61
CA LYS A 61 3.17 -6.15 16.38
C LYS A 61 4.65 -6.12 16.02
N PRO A 62 5.54 -6.75 16.80
CA PRO A 62 6.99 -6.70 16.58
C PRO A 62 7.43 -7.33 15.25
N ASN A 63 6.64 -8.27 14.73
CA ASN A 63 6.87 -8.89 13.42
C ASN A 63 6.44 -8.00 12.24
N PHE A 64 5.81 -6.86 12.52
CA PHE A 64 5.45 -5.87 11.52
C PHE A 64 6.66 -5.01 11.15
N GLY A 65 6.91 -4.88 9.85
CA GLY A 65 7.87 -3.97 9.24
C GLY A 65 8.90 -4.72 8.41
N GLY A 66 9.05 -4.31 7.14
CA GLY A 66 9.97 -4.95 6.19
C GLY A 66 11.45 -4.66 6.47
N SER A 67 11.75 -3.65 7.29
CA SER A 67 13.12 -3.20 7.61
C SER A 67 13.96 -2.92 6.36
N ILE A 68 13.36 -2.29 5.34
CA ILE A 68 14.04 -1.98 4.08
C ILE A 68 15.25 -1.06 4.30
N ARG A 69 15.23 -0.24 5.35
CA ARG A 69 16.36 0.63 5.70
C ARG A 69 17.63 -0.16 6.03
N ASP A 70 17.50 -1.41 6.48
CA ASP A 70 18.66 -2.27 6.76
C ASP A 70 19.38 -2.64 5.46
N LEU A 71 18.65 -2.79 4.34
CA LEU A 71 19.23 -3.08 3.02
C LEU A 71 20.16 -1.96 2.52
N LEU A 72 20.00 -0.71 2.97
CA LEU A 72 20.88 0.40 2.58
C LEU A 72 22.34 0.20 3.03
N PHE A 73 22.59 -0.71 3.98
CA PHE A 73 23.90 -0.97 4.58
C PHE A 73 24.43 -2.38 4.32
N GLU A 74 23.64 -3.25 3.70
CA GLU A 74 24.08 -4.61 3.40
C GLU A 74 24.86 -4.63 2.09
N LEU A 75 26.08 -5.18 2.11
CA LEU A 75 26.88 -5.42 0.91
C LEU A 75 26.12 -6.39 -0.01
N ASP A 76 25.42 -5.83 -1.00
CA ASP A 76 25.07 -6.34 -2.35
C ASP A 76 24.82 -7.85 -2.50
N THR A 77 24.27 -8.49 -1.46
CA THR A 77 24.03 -9.93 -1.47
C THR A 77 22.64 -10.15 -2.07
N THR A 78 22.60 -10.58 -3.33
CA THR A 78 21.36 -10.84 -4.09
C THR A 78 20.36 -11.68 -3.29
N PHE A 79 20.84 -12.66 -2.50
CA PHE A 79 20.02 -13.48 -1.63
C PHE A 79 19.20 -12.69 -0.58
N LYS A 80 19.81 -11.67 0.05
CA LYS A 80 19.13 -10.87 1.07
C LYS A 80 18.08 -9.94 0.45
N VAL A 81 18.39 -9.40 -0.73
CA VAL A 81 17.44 -8.61 -1.52
C VAL A 81 16.19 -9.43 -1.82
N ASP A 82 16.35 -10.67 -2.25
CA ASP A 82 15.21 -11.54 -2.56
C ASP A 82 14.43 -11.97 -1.31
N LEU A 83 15.13 -12.24 -0.19
CA LEU A 83 14.48 -12.51 1.10
C LEU A 83 13.62 -11.33 1.56
N VAL A 84 14.10 -10.09 1.41
CA VAL A 84 13.32 -8.91 1.78
C VAL A 84 12.14 -8.70 0.83
N LYS A 85 12.30 -8.93 -0.48
CA LYS A 85 11.18 -8.87 -1.42
C LYS A 85 10.07 -9.85 -1.05
N GLU A 86 10.41 -11.11 -0.77
CA GLU A 86 9.39 -12.12 -0.41
C GLU A 86 8.71 -11.75 0.91
N ARG A 87 9.49 -11.32 1.92
CA ARG A 87 8.94 -10.87 3.19
C ARG A 87 7.97 -9.69 3.03
N LEU A 88 8.33 -8.70 2.20
CA LEU A 88 7.46 -7.54 1.94
C LEU A 88 6.19 -7.95 1.21
N LYS A 89 6.31 -8.84 0.23
CA LYS A 89 5.17 -9.41 -0.50
C LYS A 89 4.21 -10.11 0.46
N GLU A 90 4.71 -11.04 1.28
CA GLU A 90 3.91 -11.73 2.31
C GLU A 90 3.23 -10.73 3.25
N MET A 91 3.98 -9.71 3.70
CA MET A 91 3.45 -8.67 4.57
C MET A 91 2.32 -7.88 3.93
N ILE A 92 2.47 -7.45 2.67
CA ILE A 92 1.43 -6.71 1.96
C ILE A 92 0.19 -7.59 1.80
N GLU A 93 0.36 -8.86 1.40
CA GLU A 93 -0.75 -9.80 1.24
C GLU A 93 -1.50 -10.09 2.56
N ILE A 94 -0.77 -10.15 3.69
CA ILE A 94 -1.36 -10.37 5.02
C ILE A 94 -2.08 -9.13 5.56
N PHE A 95 -1.44 -7.96 5.47
CA PHE A 95 -1.93 -6.73 6.10
C PHE A 95 -2.86 -5.90 5.22
N GLU A 96 -2.84 -6.13 3.91
CA GLU A 96 -3.69 -5.43 2.94
C GLU A 96 -4.43 -6.43 2.03
N PRO A 97 -5.47 -7.14 2.56
CA PRO A 97 -6.14 -8.24 1.86
C PRO A 97 -6.95 -7.81 0.63
N ARG A 98 -7.10 -6.49 0.40
CA ARG A 98 -7.72 -5.92 -0.80
C ARG A 98 -6.76 -5.93 -2.00
N VAL A 99 -5.47 -6.19 -1.78
CA VAL A 99 -4.43 -6.18 -2.78
C VAL A 99 -4.03 -7.62 -3.14
N GLU A 100 -3.69 -7.87 -4.40
CA GLU A 100 -3.23 -9.16 -4.92
C GLU A 100 -2.17 -9.04 -6.02
N GLY A 101 -1.42 -10.12 -6.24
CA GLY A 101 -0.40 -10.17 -7.30
C GLY A 101 0.73 -9.17 -7.05
N VAL A 102 1.21 -9.10 -5.81
CA VAL A 102 2.24 -8.15 -5.41
C VAL A 102 3.59 -8.56 -5.99
N PHE A 103 4.25 -7.62 -6.67
CA PHE A 103 5.58 -7.78 -7.22
C PHE A 103 6.44 -6.56 -6.86
N ILE A 104 7.66 -6.79 -6.37
CA ILE A 104 8.51 -5.73 -5.83
C ILE A 104 9.84 -5.73 -6.55
N THR A 105 10.22 -4.57 -7.07
CA THR A 105 11.56 -4.32 -7.60
C THR A 105 12.31 -3.38 -6.67
N LEU A 106 13.60 -3.68 -6.52
CA LEU A 106 14.52 -2.91 -5.69
C LEU A 106 15.70 -2.52 -6.58
N SER A 107 16.02 -1.23 -6.63
CA SER A 107 17.14 -0.69 -7.36
C SER A 107 17.97 0.17 -6.42
N GLN A 108 19.23 -0.21 -6.20
CA GLN A 108 20.13 0.56 -5.36
C GLN A 108 20.95 1.51 -6.23
N LEU A 109 20.95 2.79 -5.86
CA LEU A 109 21.77 3.83 -6.48
C LEU A 109 22.54 4.59 -5.40
N ASN A 110 23.83 4.30 -5.28
CA ASN A 110 24.73 4.88 -4.28
C ASN A 110 24.21 4.66 -2.84
N ASN A 111 23.67 5.72 -2.23
CA ASN A 111 23.11 5.76 -0.87
C ASN A 111 21.59 5.87 -0.85
N SER A 112 20.95 5.53 -1.97
CA SER A 112 19.51 5.54 -2.14
C SER A 112 19.05 4.17 -2.59
N LEU A 113 17.89 3.75 -2.08
CA LEU A 113 17.21 2.54 -2.52
C LEU A 113 15.86 2.95 -3.09
N ASP A 114 15.70 2.73 -4.38
CA ASP A 114 14.44 2.89 -5.08
C ASP A 114 13.65 1.59 -4.95
N VAL A 115 12.46 1.73 -4.38
CA VAL A 115 11.53 0.63 -4.19
C VAL A 115 10.32 0.89 -5.07
N THR A 116 10.04 -0.05 -5.96
CA THR A 116 8.82 -0.03 -6.76
C THR A 116 7.97 -1.24 -6.44
N VAL A 117 6.73 -0.98 -6.04
CA VAL A 117 5.74 -2.01 -5.70
C VAL A 117 4.64 -1.99 -6.76
N PHE A 118 4.50 -3.10 -7.46
CA PHE A 118 3.43 -3.38 -8.40
C PHE A 118 2.39 -4.26 -7.74
N TYR A 119 1.12 -3.92 -7.92
CA TYR A 119 0.03 -4.70 -7.34
C TYR A 119 -1.30 -4.49 -8.07
N ASN A 120 -2.27 -5.35 -7.79
CA ASN A 120 -3.64 -5.23 -8.29
C ASN A 120 -4.60 -5.04 -7.10
N ILE A 121 -5.63 -4.22 -7.29
CA ILE A 121 -6.73 -4.11 -6.32
C ILE A 121 -7.79 -5.14 -6.70
N ARG A 122 -8.16 -6.01 -5.76
CA ARG A 122 -9.20 -7.03 -5.98
C ARG A 122 -10.51 -6.36 -6.35
N ASN A 123 -11.14 -6.84 -7.41
CA ASN A 123 -12.39 -6.28 -7.98
C ASN A 123 -12.28 -4.79 -8.36
N GLY A 124 -11.06 -4.29 -8.57
CA GLY A 124 -10.80 -2.89 -8.85
C GLY A 124 -9.82 -2.70 -10.01
N ILE A 125 -9.02 -1.64 -9.91
CA ILE A 125 -8.06 -1.27 -10.95
C ILE A 125 -6.83 -2.18 -10.85
N ARG A 126 -6.41 -2.69 -12.01
CA ARG A 126 -5.20 -3.52 -12.17
C ARG A 126 -3.97 -2.66 -12.41
N ASN A 127 -2.79 -3.24 -12.28
CA ASN A 127 -1.50 -2.62 -12.59
C ASN A 127 -1.26 -1.29 -11.85
N GLN A 128 -1.51 -1.28 -10.55
CA GLN A 128 -1.12 -0.15 -9.71
C GLN A 128 0.38 -0.20 -9.42
N GLU A 129 1.00 0.97 -9.40
CA GLU A 129 2.42 1.14 -9.11
C GLU A 129 2.59 2.18 -8.01
N ILE A 130 3.50 1.90 -7.09
CA ILE A 130 4.00 2.87 -6.13
C ILE A 130 5.52 2.85 -6.19
N ASN A 131 6.09 4.02 -6.43
CA ASN A 131 7.51 4.27 -6.32
C ASN A 131 7.81 5.17 -5.11
N PHE A 132 8.87 4.85 -4.40
CA PHE A 132 9.46 5.75 -3.40
C PHE A 132 10.94 5.43 -3.25
N THR A 133 11.69 6.48 -2.93
CA THR A 133 13.13 6.41 -2.73
C THR A 133 13.41 6.54 -1.24
N ILE A 134 14.13 5.58 -0.69
CA ILE A 134 14.62 5.64 0.68
C ILE A 134 16.07 6.10 0.62
N THR A 135 16.36 7.20 1.30
CA THR A 135 17.72 7.75 1.42
C THR A 135 18.18 7.70 2.87
N ARG A 136 19.51 7.64 3.05
CA ARG A 136 20.11 7.79 4.38
C ARG A 136 19.88 9.22 4.88
N THR A 137 19.24 9.35 6.05
CA THR A 137 19.23 10.63 6.78
C THR A 137 20.64 10.90 7.28
N ARG A 138 21.17 12.09 6.96
CA ARG A 138 22.51 12.54 7.39
C ARG A 138 22.55 12.83 8.88
#